data_AF-A0A1C0B8B0-F1
#
_entry.id   AF-A0A1C0B8B0-F1
#
_cell.length_a   1.000
_cell.length_b   1.000
_cell.length_c   1.000
_cell.angle_alpha   90.00
_cell.angle_beta   90.00
_cell.angle_gamma   90.00
#
_symmetry.space_group_name_H-M   'P 1'
#
loop_
_entity.id
_entity.type
_entity.pdbx_description
1 polymer ?
#
loop_
_entity_poly.entity_id
_entity_poly.type
_entity_poly.pdbx_seq_one_letter_code
_entity_poly.pdbx_strand_id
1 'polypeptide(L)'
;MKKRTISTKIKIIGVFFTLLMASVVATTIYLNNKSQKDATLINIAGKQRMLTQNISKNIFYLYSNRNAPLDELLNSKEEFIYNLNNLKNRKDLSNTKIDSQVLKVEYLWKNFNKNIELFINNIHTLNNDELKIIVDNIYESNPTLLNKVDELVSLYTINSEQKVSLLQNTQYLFAILILFLILYSFLELKTMEKNAINFLEESKRVMEQNLAEPLKPLEIDAEKELIEASNMFNSFINKINLAIKDSNNALIQSQNASYKLEELTNEFDEILNALRDKNELSNHLNRSEDIAIETHEQLIFSTKRLEELKKELEKIASTLEENK
;
A
#
# COMPACT_ATOMS: atom_id res chain seq x y z
N MET A 1 13.91 -10.75 17.66
CA MET A 1 13.32 -10.74 16.30
C MET A 1 14.37 -10.19 15.33
N LYS A 2 14.56 -10.76 14.13
CA LYS A 2 15.43 -10.16 13.11
C LYS A 2 14.90 -8.77 12.74
N LYS A 3 15.74 -7.73 12.87
CA LYS A 3 15.41 -6.37 12.42
C LYS A 3 15.07 -6.41 10.94
N ARG A 4 13.93 -5.83 10.55
CA ARG A 4 13.50 -5.76 9.16
C ARG A 4 14.32 -4.71 8.41
N THR A 5 14.43 -4.88 7.10
CA THR A 5 15.03 -3.88 6.23
C THR A 5 14.06 -2.72 5.97
N ILE A 6 14.59 -1.52 5.73
CA ILE A 6 13.80 -0.34 5.28
C ILE A 6 12.99 -0.72 4.05
N SER A 7 13.64 -1.37 3.07
CA SER A 7 12.98 -1.82 1.84
C SER A 7 11.81 -2.77 2.11
N THR A 8 11.96 -3.71 3.05
CA THR A 8 10.87 -4.64 3.40
C THR A 8 9.70 -3.91 4.04
N LYS A 9 9.96 -2.98 4.96
CA LYS A 9 8.90 -2.19 5.62
C LYS A 9 8.08 -1.39 4.59
N ILE A 10 8.76 -0.71 3.66
CA ILE A 10 8.11 0.05 2.57
C ILE A 10 7.31 -0.88 1.64
N LYS A 11 7.87 -2.03 1.23
CA LYS A 11 7.17 -3.00 0.38
C LYS A 11 5.90 -3.53 1.03
N ILE A 12 5.94 -3.83 2.33
CA ILE A 12 4.77 -4.30 3.08
C ILE A 12 3.66 -3.25 3.01
N ILE A 13 3.97 -1.98 3.32
CA ILE A 13 3.00 -0.87 3.23
C ILE A 13 2.40 -0.78 1.82
N GLY A 14 3.25 -0.81 0.79
CA GLY A 14 2.81 -0.73 -0.61
C GLY A 14 1.92 -1.89 -1.05
N VAL A 15 2.24 -3.13 -0.64
CA VAL A 15 1.41 -4.31 -0.95
C VAL A 15 0.04 -4.22 -0.27
N PHE A 16 0.00 -3.83 1.01
CA PHE A 16 -1.28 -3.65 1.69
C PHE A 16 -2.12 -2.53 1.06
N PHE A 17 -1.51 -1.41 0.70
CA PHE A 17 -2.19 -0.31 0.03
C PHE A 17 -2.78 -0.73 -1.33
N THR A 18 -1.99 -1.41 -2.15
CA THR A 18 -2.40 -1.86 -3.48
C THR A 18 -3.52 -2.90 -3.43
N LEU A 19 -3.41 -3.91 -2.55
CA LEU A 19 -4.47 -4.91 -2.34
C LEU A 19 -5.77 -4.25 -1.86
N LEU A 20 -5.67 -3.29 -0.94
CA LEU A 20 -6.83 -2.60 -0.41
C LEU A 20 -7.51 -1.75 -1.48
N MET A 21 -6.74 -1.00 -2.29
CA MET A 21 -7.31 -0.26 -3.41
C MET A 21 -7.92 -1.15 -4.48
N ALA A 22 -7.27 -2.27 -4.83
CA ALA A 22 -7.84 -3.23 -5.77
C ALA A 22 -9.18 -3.78 -5.26
N SER A 23 -9.30 -4.07 -3.96
CA SER A 23 -10.54 -4.51 -3.32
C SER A 23 -11.64 -3.45 -3.40
N VAL A 24 -11.33 -2.19 -3.11
CA VAL A 24 -12.28 -1.07 -3.23
C VAL A 24 -12.81 -0.94 -4.66
N VAL A 25 -11.91 -0.98 -5.64
CA VAL A 25 -12.28 -0.85 -7.06
C VAL A 25 -13.11 -2.05 -7.52
N ALA A 26 -12.69 -3.27 -7.19
CA ALA A 26 -13.38 -4.49 -7.59
C ALA A 26 -14.79 -4.57 -7.02
N THR A 27 -14.96 -4.28 -5.72
CA THR A 27 -16.28 -4.25 -5.07
C THR A 27 -17.18 -3.17 -5.67
N THR A 28 -16.63 -1.98 -5.95
CA THR A 28 -17.38 -0.88 -6.59
C THR A 28 -17.86 -1.27 -7.98
N ILE A 29 -17.00 -1.86 -8.83
CA ILE A 29 -17.36 -2.31 -10.18
C ILE A 29 -18.44 -3.41 -10.11
N TYR A 30 -18.21 -4.44 -9.28
CA TYR A 30 -19.14 -5.57 -9.15
C TYR A 30 -20.54 -5.12 -8.74
N LEU A 31 -20.63 -4.23 -7.76
CA LEU A 31 -21.91 -3.76 -7.24
C LEU A 31 -22.58 -2.74 -8.16
N ASN A 32 -21.83 -1.85 -8.83
CA ASN A 32 -22.40 -0.92 -9.80
C ASN A 32 -23.09 -1.65 -10.98
N ASN A 33 -22.44 -2.68 -11.52
CA ASN A 33 -23.04 -3.54 -12.54
C ASN A 33 -24.32 -4.22 -12.05
N LYS A 34 -24.38 -4.58 -10.77
CA LYS A 34 -25.57 -5.20 -10.16
C LYS A 34 -26.69 -4.17 -9.96
N SER A 35 -26.37 -2.96 -9.52
CA SER A 35 -27.33 -1.86 -9.38
C SER A 35 -27.99 -1.48 -10.70
N GLN A 36 -27.26 -1.50 -11.82
CA GLN A 36 -27.85 -1.24 -13.15
C GLN A 36 -28.90 -2.31 -13.54
N LYS A 37 -28.60 -3.58 -13.28
CA LYS A 37 -29.57 -4.67 -13.48
C LYS A 37 -30.81 -4.50 -12.59
N ASP A 38 -30.61 -4.15 -11.32
CA ASP A 38 -31.71 -3.93 -10.38
C ASP A 38 -32.62 -2.76 -10.83
N ALA A 39 -32.05 -1.65 -11.32
CA ALA A 39 -32.82 -0.53 -11.88
C ALA A 39 -33.67 -0.94 -13.10
N THR A 40 -33.14 -1.81 -13.95
CA THR A 40 -33.87 -2.35 -15.10
C THR A 40 -35.05 -3.21 -14.65
N LEU A 41 -34.86 -4.05 -13.64
CA LEU A 41 -35.92 -4.89 -13.08
C LEU A 41 -37.02 -4.06 -12.40
N ILE A 42 -36.65 -3.01 -11.66
CA ILE A 42 -37.60 -2.07 -11.06
C ILE A 42 -38.43 -1.38 -12.15
N ASN A 43 -37.81 -0.95 -13.25
CA ASN A 43 -38.53 -0.34 -14.36
C ASN A 43 -39.52 -1.32 -15.03
N ILE A 44 -39.09 -2.56 -15.27
CA ILE A 44 -39.96 -3.62 -15.82
C ILE A 44 -41.14 -3.89 -14.88
N ALA A 45 -40.89 -4.04 -13.58
CA ALA A 45 -41.95 -4.21 -12.59
C ALA A 45 -42.88 -2.98 -12.52
N GLY A 46 -42.31 -1.77 -12.64
CA GLY A 46 -43.05 -0.52 -12.67
C GLY A 46 -44.00 -0.42 -13.86
N LYS A 47 -43.53 -0.83 -15.06
CA LYS A 47 -44.35 -0.93 -16.27
C LYS A 47 -45.54 -1.86 -16.11
N GLN A 48 -45.41 -2.94 -15.33
CA GLN A 48 -46.54 -3.86 -15.11
C GLN A 48 -47.74 -3.14 -14.49
N ARG A 49 -47.53 -2.16 -13.60
CA ARG A 49 -48.62 -1.35 -13.03
C ARG A 49 -49.33 -0.52 -14.09
N MET A 50 -48.57 0.10 -14.97
CA MET A 50 -49.11 0.87 -16.08
C MET A 50 -49.88 -0.05 -17.03
N LEU A 51 -49.37 -1.24 -17.33
CA LEU A 51 -50.00 -2.20 -18.23
C LEU A 51 -51.32 -2.74 -17.67
N THR A 52 -51.44 -3.05 -16.37
CA THR A 52 -52.74 -3.46 -15.78
C THR A 52 -53.80 -2.38 -15.97
N GLN A 53 -53.46 -1.12 -15.68
CA GLN A 53 -54.36 0.01 -15.87
C GLN A 53 -54.66 0.25 -17.35
N ASN A 54 -53.67 0.15 -18.23
CA ASN A 54 -53.86 0.37 -19.65
C ASN A 54 -54.79 -0.66 -20.27
N ILE A 55 -54.65 -1.93 -19.88
CA ILE A 55 -55.52 -3.02 -20.29
C ILE A 55 -56.95 -2.76 -19.84
N SER A 56 -57.18 -2.47 -18.56
CA SER A 56 -58.51 -2.14 -18.05
C SER A 56 -59.12 -0.93 -18.77
N LYS A 57 -58.36 0.16 -18.93
CA LYS A 57 -58.78 1.36 -19.67
C LYS A 57 -59.24 1.03 -21.09
N ASN A 58 -58.44 0.25 -21.83
CA ASN A 58 -58.79 -0.14 -23.19
C ASN A 58 -60.07 -0.98 -23.24
N ILE A 59 -60.26 -1.88 -22.29
CA ILE A 59 -61.48 -2.70 -22.20
C ILE A 59 -62.72 -1.83 -21.93
N PHE A 60 -62.65 -0.85 -21.03
CA PHE A 60 -63.76 0.10 -20.82
C PHE A 60 -64.05 0.95 -22.06
N TYR A 61 -63.01 1.39 -22.77
CA TYR A 61 -63.17 2.14 -24.00
C TYR A 61 -63.83 1.30 -25.10
N LEU A 62 -63.35 0.08 -25.30
CA LEU A 62 -63.86 -0.89 -26.28
C LEU A 62 -65.28 -1.36 -25.96
N TYR A 63 -65.64 -1.46 -24.68
CA TYR A 63 -67.02 -1.75 -24.26
C TYR A 63 -68.00 -0.70 -24.78
N SER A 64 -67.61 0.59 -24.72
CA SER A 64 -68.40 1.71 -25.25
C SER A 64 -68.26 1.86 -26.78
N ASN A 65 -67.14 1.42 -27.36
CA ASN A 65 -66.77 1.63 -28.76
C ASN A 65 -66.35 0.30 -29.39
N ARG A 66 -67.30 -0.61 -29.60
CA ARG A 66 -67.04 -2.01 -29.99
C ARG A 66 -66.23 -2.19 -31.27
N ASN A 67 -66.29 -1.22 -32.18
CA ASN A 67 -65.58 -1.28 -33.48
C ASN A 67 -64.18 -0.64 -33.43
N ALA A 68 -63.71 -0.16 -32.28
CA ALA A 68 -62.38 0.39 -32.15
C ALA A 68 -61.30 -0.71 -32.27
N PRO A 69 -60.07 -0.36 -32.71
CA PRO A 69 -58.99 -1.34 -32.86
C PRO A 69 -58.60 -2.02 -31.54
N LEU A 70 -58.29 -3.31 -31.61
CA LEU A 70 -57.84 -4.11 -30.46
C LEU A 70 -56.32 -4.04 -30.24
N ASP A 71 -55.56 -3.42 -31.14
CA ASP A 71 -54.10 -3.47 -31.17
C ASP A 71 -53.46 -3.02 -29.86
N GLU A 72 -53.92 -1.91 -29.26
CA GLU A 72 -53.36 -1.39 -28.00
C GLU A 72 -53.60 -2.37 -26.83
N LEU A 73 -54.77 -3.01 -26.78
CA LEU A 73 -55.12 -4.02 -25.79
C LEU A 73 -54.23 -5.27 -25.93
N LEU A 74 -54.10 -5.77 -27.16
CA LEU A 74 -53.30 -6.96 -27.47
C LEU A 74 -51.82 -6.71 -27.18
N ASN A 75 -51.27 -5.58 -27.63
CA ASN A 75 -49.88 -5.20 -27.36
C ASN A 75 -49.61 -5.07 -25.85
N SER A 76 -50.52 -4.44 -25.10
CA SER A 76 -50.37 -4.29 -23.64
C SER A 76 -50.41 -5.65 -22.93
N LYS A 77 -51.29 -6.55 -23.36
CA LYS A 77 -51.39 -7.92 -22.84
C LYS A 77 -50.11 -8.71 -23.13
N GLU A 78 -49.59 -8.65 -24.36
CA GLU A 78 -48.36 -9.33 -24.75
C GLU A 78 -47.14 -8.78 -24.01
N GLU A 79 -47.00 -7.45 -23.90
CA GLU A 79 -45.92 -6.82 -23.15
C GLU A 79 -45.98 -7.20 -21.67
N PHE A 80 -47.18 -7.30 -21.07
CA PHE A 80 -47.35 -7.75 -19.69
C PHE A 80 -46.80 -9.17 -19.50
N ILE A 81 -47.17 -10.11 -20.38
CA ILE A 81 -46.72 -11.51 -20.32
C ILE A 81 -45.20 -11.59 -20.50
N TYR A 82 -44.65 -10.89 -21.49
CA TYR A 82 -43.22 -10.84 -21.75
C TYR A 82 -42.45 -10.33 -20.54
N ASN A 83 -42.87 -9.20 -19.97
CA ASN A 83 -42.25 -8.60 -18.80
C ASN A 83 -42.34 -9.53 -17.57
N LEU A 84 -43.47 -10.21 -17.36
CA LEU A 84 -43.65 -11.12 -16.23
C LEU A 84 -42.74 -12.35 -16.33
N ASN A 85 -42.57 -12.88 -17.55
CA ASN A 85 -41.63 -13.97 -17.82
C ASN A 85 -40.17 -13.54 -17.56
N ASN A 86 -39.80 -12.32 -17.93
CA ASN A 86 -38.47 -11.77 -17.63
C ASN A 86 -38.22 -11.61 -16.12
N LEU A 87 -39.22 -11.18 -15.36
CA LEU A 87 -39.13 -11.06 -13.90
C LEU A 87 -39.03 -12.44 -13.20
N LYS A 88 -39.59 -13.48 -13.81
CA LYS A 88 -39.58 -14.87 -13.33
C LYS A 88 -38.26 -15.60 -13.64
N ASN A 89 -37.76 -15.48 -14.87
CA ASN A 89 -36.58 -16.21 -15.34
C ASN A 89 -35.24 -15.53 -14.99
N ARG A 90 -35.17 -14.89 -13.82
CA ARG A 90 -33.94 -14.23 -13.37
C ARG A 90 -32.90 -15.27 -12.93
N LYS A 91 -31.72 -15.25 -13.57
CA LYS A 91 -30.59 -16.15 -13.25
C LYS A 91 -29.87 -15.80 -11.94
N ASP A 92 -30.07 -14.59 -11.42
CA ASP A 92 -29.35 -14.08 -10.24
C ASP A 92 -30.21 -14.18 -8.97
N LEU A 93 -29.74 -15.02 -8.04
CA LEU A 93 -30.12 -15.16 -6.63
C LEU A 93 -31.63 -15.14 -6.32
N SER A 94 -32.16 -16.33 -6.02
CA SER A 94 -33.48 -16.57 -5.42
C SER A 94 -33.68 -15.69 -4.18
N ASN A 95 -34.38 -14.57 -4.34
CA ASN A 95 -34.98 -13.85 -3.24
C ASN A 95 -36.37 -14.45 -3.05
N THR A 96 -36.50 -15.32 -2.06
CA THR A 96 -37.72 -16.10 -1.78
C THR A 96 -38.97 -15.22 -1.66
N LYS A 97 -38.83 -13.97 -1.20
CA LYS A 97 -39.94 -13.01 -1.11
C LYS A 97 -40.35 -12.47 -2.48
N ILE A 98 -39.38 -12.04 -3.30
CA ILE A 98 -39.64 -11.56 -4.66
C ILE A 98 -40.19 -12.70 -5.52
N ASP A 99 -39.61 -13.90 -5.44
CA ASP A 99 -40.10 -15.09 -6.15
C ASP A 99 -41.54 -15.44 -5.77
N SER A 100 -41.84 -15.46 -4.47
CA SER A 100 -43.21 -15.66 -3.98
C SER A 100 -44.17 -14.59 -4.51
N GLN A 101 -43.76 -13.33 -4.55
CA GLN A 101 -44.61 -12.25 -5.03
C GLN A 101 -44.84 -12.33 -6.55
N VAL A 102 -43.82 -12.67 -7.35
CA VAL A 102 -43.97 -12.91 -8.79
C VAL A 102 -44.99 -14.02 -9.05
N LEU A 103 -44.97 -15.11 -8.28
CA LEU A 103 -45.95 -16.19 -8.40
C LEU A 103 -47.39 -15.74 -8.05
N LYS A 104 -47.55 -14.87 -7.05
CA LYS A 104 -48.88 -14.30 -6.72
C LYS A 104 -49.40 -13.42 -7.86
N VAL A 105 -48.55 -12.57 -8.43
CA VAL A 105 -48.88 -11.74 -9.59
C VAL A 105 -49.24 -12.63 -10.79
N GLU A 106 -48.47 -13.69 -11.04
CA GLU A 106 -48.76 -14.67 -12.10
C GLU A 106 -50.13 -15.35 -11.90
N TYR A 107 -50.44 -15.76 -10.67
CA TYR A 107 -51.72 -16.37 -10.35
C TYR A 107 -52.90 -15.42 -10.60
N LEU A 108 -52.82 -14.18 -10.11
CA LEU A 108 -53.87 -13.18 -10.33
C LEU A 108 -54.00 -12.80 -11.81
N TRP A 109 -52.86 -12.68 -12.51
CA TRP A 109 -52.83 -12.42 -13.94
C TRP A 109 -53.53 -13.53 -14.74
N LYS A 110 -53.36 -14.81 -14.38
CA LYS A 110 -54.06 -15.91 -15.09
C LYS A 110 -55.58 -15.72 -15.09
N ASN A 111 -56.15 -15.34 -13.95
CA ASN A 111 -57.58 -15.07 -13.85
C ASN A 111 -57.97 -13.80 -14.64
N PHE A 112 -57.19 -12.74 -14.49
CA PHE A 112 -57.41 -11.48 -15.21
C PHE A 112 -57.36 -11.68 -16.74
N ASN A 113 -56.35 -12.40 -17.24
CA ASN A 113 -56.17 -12.73 -18.64
C ASN A 113 -57.31 -13.58 -19.21
N LYS A 114 -57.86 -14.51 -18.43
CA LYS A 114 -59.04 -15.27 -18.84
C LYS A 114 -60.22 -14.34 -19.13
N ASN A 115 -60.47 -13.35 -18.27
CA ASN A 115 -61.54 -12.36 -18.49
C ASN A 115 -61.25 -11.47 -19.70
N ILE A 116 -59.99 -11.09 -19.93
CA ILE A 116 -59.57 -10.36 -21.14
C ILE A 116 -59.87 -11.17 -22.42
N GLU A 117 -59.55 -12.47 -22.43
CA GLU A 117 -59.83 -13.36 -23.56
C GLU A 117 -61.32 -13.55 -23.79
N LEU A 118 -62.10 -13.72 -22.71
CA LEU A 118 -63.55 -13.75 -22.81
C LEU A 118 -64.10 -12.46 -23.39
N PHE A 119 -63.59 -11.29 -22.99
CA PHE A 119 -64.00 -10.01 -23.54
C PHE A 119 -63.69 -9.92 -25.04
N ILE A 120 -62.45 -10.18 -25.45
CA ILE A 120 -62.01 -10.10 -26.86
C ILE A 120 -62.84 -11.02 -27.76
N ASN A 121 -63.08 -12.26 -27.33
CA ASN A 121 -63.81 -13.24 -28.14
C ASN A 121 -65.31 -12.92 -28.27
N ASN A 122 -65.86 -12.11 -27.37
CA ASN A 122 -67.30 -11.89 -27.26
C ASN A 122 -67.77 -10.44 -27.48
N ILE A 123 -66.85 -9.50 -27.71
CA ILE A 123 -67.14 -8.06 -27.86
C ILE A 123 -68.18 -7.76 -28.96
N HIS A 124 -68.21 -8.59 -30.02
CA HIS A 124 -69.15 -8.44 -31.14
C HIS A 124 -70.34 -9.41 -31.11
N THR A 125 -70.34 -10.42 -30.24
CA THR A 125 -71.36 -11.49 -30.24
C THR A 125 -72.36 -11.33 -29.10
N LEU A 126 -71.92 -10.91 -27.92
CA LEU A 126 -72.78 -10.75 -26.75
C LEU A 126 -73.53 -9.41 -26.74
N ASN A 127 -74.71 -9.40 -26.12
CA ASN A 127 -75.43 -8.16 -25.87
C ASN A 127 -74.74 -7.31 -24.79
N ASN A 128 -75.22 -6.07 -24.57
CA ASN A 128 -74.58 -5.15 -23.61
C ASN A 128 -74.56 -5.70 -22.18
N ASP A 129 -75.65 -6.32 -21.72
CA ASP A 129 -75.79 -6.79 -20.34
C ASP A 129 -74.86 -7.98 -20.06
N GLU A 130 -74.76 -8.92 -21.00
CA GLU A 130 -73.86 -10.07 -20.91
C GLU A 130 -72.39 -9.65 -20.95
N LEU A 131 -72.03 -8.71 -21.83
CA LEU A 131 -70.67 -8.18 -21.93
C LEU A 131 -70.29 -7.36 -20.69
N LYS A 132 -71.25 -6.65 -20.08
CA LYS A 132 -71.06 -5.88 -18.85
C LYS A 132 -70.57 -6.78 -17.70
N ILE A 133 -71.07 -8.00 -17.57
CA ILE A 133 -70.62 -8.95 -16.55
C ILE A 133 -69.12 -9.22 -16.67
N ILE A 134 -68.61 -9.39 -17.90
CA ILE A 134 -67.18 -9.61 -18.16
C ILE A 134 -66.37 -8.35 -17.78
N VAL A 135 -66.87 -7.18 -18.16
CA VAL A 135 -66.24 -5.88 -17.86
C VAL A 135 -66.20 -5.61 -16.36
N ASP A 136 -67.28 -5.89 -15.63
CA ASP A 136 -67.36 -5.75 -14.17
C ASP A 136 -66.34 -6.69 -13.48
N ASN A 137 -66.22 -7.95 -13.93
CA ASN A 137 -65.21 -8.88 -13.41
C ASN A 137 -63.78 -8.34 -13.58
N ILE A 138 -63.50 -7.66 -14.70
CA ILE A 138 -62.19 -7.01 -14.96
C ILE A 138 -62.02 -5.80 -14.06
N TYR A 139 -63.06 -4.98 -13.88
CA TYR A 139 -63.05 -3.83 -12.97
C TYR A 139 -62.71 -4.25 -11.54
N GLU A 140 -63.39 -5.27 -11.02
CA GLU A 140 -63.25 -5.71 -9.63
C GLU A 140 -61.90 -6.39 -9.35
N SER A 141 -61.36 -7.12 -10.32
CA SER A 141 -60.09 -7.82 -10.18
C SER A 141 -58.86 -6.92 -10.40
N ASN A 142 -58.98 -5.83 -11.17
CA ASN A 142 -57.87 -4.93 -11.49
C ASN A 142 -57.20 -4.29 -10.25
N PRO A 143 -57.92 -3.69 -9.28
CA PRO A 143 -57.30 -3.12 -8.07
C PRO A 143 -56.48 -4.15 -7.28
N THR A 144 -56.96 -5.39 -7.20
CA THR A 144 -56.26 -6.46 -6.49
C THR A 144 -54.96 -6.83 -7.21
N LEU A 145 -55.00 -6.97 -8.54
CA LEU A 145 -53.81 -7.24 -9.34
C LEU A 145 -52.82 -6.06 -9.27
N LEU A 146 -53.28 -4.83 -9.45
CA LEU A 146 -52.48 -3.61 -9.32
C LEU A 146 -51.74 -3.58 -7.97
N ASN A 147 -52.46 -3.74 -6.86
CA ASN A 147 -51.86 -3.75 -5.53
C ASN A 147 -50.75 -4.82 -5.39
N LYS A 148 -50.93 -6.02 -5.96
CA LYS A 148 -49.89 -7.06 -5.91
C LYS A 148 -48.69 -6.76 -6.81
N VAL A 149 -48.89 -6.06 -7.91
CA VAL A 149 -47.80 -5.54 -8.73
C VAL A 149 -47.07 -4.39 -8.01
N ASP A 150 -47.77 -3.48 -7.34
CA ASP A 150 -47.16 -2.42 -6.53
C ASP A 150 -46.31 -2.96 -5.38
N GLU A 151 -46.80 -3.99 -4.68
CA GLU A 151 -46.02 -4.74 -3.69
C GLU A 151 -44.75 -5.34 -4.32
N LEU A 152 -44.84 -5.87 -5.54
CA LEU A 152 -43.68 -6.42 -6.26
C LEU A 152 -42.64 -5.33 -6.57
N VAL A 153 -43.08 -4.15 -7.05
CA VAL A 153 -42.21 -3.00 -7.29
C VAL A 153 -41.50 -2.59 -6.00
N SER A 154 -42.25 -2.47 -4.90
CA SER A 154 -41.69 -2.12 -3.59
C SER A 154 -40.62 -3.11 -3.13
N LEU A 155 -40.86 -4.42 -3.29
CA LEU A 155 -39.86 -5.45 -2.96
C LEU A 155 -38.58 -5.31 -3.80
N TYR A 156 -38.69 -5.03 -5.10
CA TYR A 156 -37.51 -4.78 -5.94
C TYR A 156 -36.75 -3.53 -5.52
N THR A 157 -37.47 -2.44 -5.20
CA THR A 157 -36.88 -1.18 -4.72
C THR A 157 -36.12 -1.40 -3.41
N ILE A 158 -36.77 -1.99 -2.40
CA ILE A 158 -36.14 -2.25 -1.09
C ILE A 158 -34.91 -3.14 -1.23
N ASN A 159 -34.99 -4.19 -2.04
CA ASN A 159 -33.86 -5.09 -2.29
C ASN A 159 -32.69 -4.36 -2.98
N SER A 160 -32.97 -3.44 -3.90
CA SER A 160 -31.95 -2.59 -4.52
C SER A 160 -31.32 -1.62 -3.52
N GLU A 161 -32.14 -0.92 -2.73
CA GLU A 161 -31.70 0.04 -1.71
C GLU A 161 -30.82 -0.64 -0.64
N GLN A 162 -31.18 -1.85 -0.20
CA GLN A 162 -30.37 -2.64 0.74
C GLN A 162 -28.99 -3.01 0.17
N LYS A 163 -28.90 -3.34 -1.13
CA LYS A 163 -27.61 -3.59 -1.77
C LYS A 163 -26.77 -2.32 -1.88
N VAL A 164 -27.41 -1.18 -2.20
CA VAL A 164 -26.74 0.13 -2.28
C VAL A 164 -26.25 0.57 -0.91
N SER A 165 -27.03 0.41 0.16
CA SER A 165 -26.59 0.75 1.52
C SER A 165 -25.46 -0.16 2.00
N LEU A 166 -25.47 -1.45 1.64
CA LEU A 166 -24.35 -2.36 1.90
C LEU A 166 -23.07 -1.90 1.18
N LEU A 167 -23.17 -1.37 -0.05
CA LEU A 167 -22.05 -0.77 -0.76
C LEU A 167 -21.49 0.44 0.00
N GLN A 168 -22.36 1.38 0.40
CA GLN A 168 -21.95 2.59 1.12
C GLN A 168 -21.27 2.24 2.45
N ASN A 169 -21.84 1.33 3.23
CA ASN A 169 -21.26 0.87 4.49
C ASN A 169 -19.89 0.19 4.27
N THR A 170 -19.75 -0.61 3.22
CA THR A 170 -18.48 -1.24 2.85
C THR A 170 -17.43 -0.19 2.45
N GLN A 171 -17.82 0.85 1.72
CA GLN A 171 -16.94 1.95 1.35
C GLN A 171 -16.49 2.77 2.56
N TYR A 172 -17.38 3.05 3.53
CA TYR A 172 -17.00 3.71 4.78
C TYR A 172 -16.01 2.86 5.59
N LEU A 173 -16.20 1.54 5.64
CA LEU A 173 -15.24 0.63 6.26
C LEU A 173 -13.87 0.72 5.59
N PHE A 174 -13.81 0.67 4.25
CA PHE A 174 -12.56 0.84 3.52
C PHE A 174 -11.91 2.20 3.76
N ALA A 175 -12.69 3.29 3.81
CA ALA A 175 -12.16 4.62 4.11
C ALA A 175 -11.49 4.67 5.50
N ILE A 176 -12.11 4.06 6.51
CA ILE A 176 -11.52 3.93 7.85
C ILE A 176 -10.24 3.11 7.81
N LEU A 177 -10.22 1.97 7.10
CA LEU A 177 -9.03 1.15 6.95
C LEU A 177 -7.88 1.89 6.23
N ILE A 178 -8.20 2.69 5.21
CA ILE A 178 -7.23 3.57 4.53
C ILE A 178 -6.64 4.57 5.52
N LEU A 179 -7.49 5.20 6.34
CA LEU A 179 -7.01 6.17 7.33
C LEU A 179 -6.03 5.53 8.32
N PHE A 180 -6.36 4.33 8.83
CA PHE A 180 -5.45 3.58 9.70
C PHE A 180 -4.15 3.19 8.99
N LEU A 181 -4.22 2.78 7.72
CA LEU A 181 -3.04 2.43 6.93
C LEU A 181 -2.14 3.64 6.69
N ILE A 182 -2.72 4.82 6.38
CA ILE A 182 -1.98 6.07 6.23
C ILE A 182 -1.30 6.45 7.54
N LEU A 183 -2.03 6.40 8.66
CA LEU A 183 -1.48 6.70 9.98
C LEU A 183 -0.33 5.76 10.35
N TYR A 184 -0.53 4.45 10.17
CA TYR A 184 0.51 3.45 10.39
C TYR A 184 1.75 3.71 9.51
N SER A 185 1.54 3.99 8.22
CA SER A 185 2.62 4.27 7.28
C SER A 185 3.41 5.52 7.68
N PHE A 186 2.72 6.56 8.13
CA PHE A 186 3.35 7.79 8.60
C PHE A 186 4.20 7.56 9.86
N LEU A 187 3.69 6.82 10.84
CA LEU A 187 4.43 6.48 12.05
C LEU A 187 5.69 5.64 11.74
N GLU A 188 5.57 4.69 10.82
CA GLU A 188 6.69 3.85 10.41
C GLU A 188 7.75 4.69 9.66
N LEU A 189 7.33 5.60 8.77
CA LEU A 189 8.23 6.54 8.09
C LEU A 189 8.97 7.45 9.08
N LYS A 190 8.26 8.00 10.07
CA LYS A 190 8.86 8.81 11.14
C LYS A 190 9.88 8.03 11.96
N THR A 191 9.64 6.74 12.18
CA THR A 191 10.59 5.86 12.88
C THR A 191 11.85 5.66 12.05
N MET A 192 11.72 5.39 10.75
CA MET A 192 12.87 5.24 9.85
C MET A 192 13.69 6.53 9.75
N GLU A 193 13.02 7.68 9.62
CA GLU A 193 13.65 9.01 9.62
C GLU A 193 14.47 9.22 10.89
N LYS A 194 13.87 8.98 12.07
CA LYS A 194 14.56 9.10 13.35
C LYS A 194 15.81 8.21 13.44
N ASN A 195 15.70 6.96 13.00
CA ASN A 195 16.82 6.02 13.04
C ASN A 195 17.96 6.43 12.10
N ALA A 196 17.64 6.98 10.93
CA ALA A 196 18.63 7.51 9.99
C ALA A 196 19.33 8.75 10.56
N ILE A 197 18.58 9.68 11.17
CA ILE A 197 19.15 10.85 11.85
C ILE A 197 20.06 10.41 13.00
N ASN A 198 19.60 9.48 13.84
CA ASN A 198 20.39 8.96 14.95
C ASN A 198 21.70 8.30 14.48
N PHE A 199 21.67 7.57 13.36
CA PHE A 199 22.89 7.04 12.75
C PHE A 199 23.87 8.15 12.34
N LEU A 200 23.38 9.22 11.72
CA LEU A 200 24.22 10.35 11.31
C LEU A 200 24.81 11.11 12.51
N GLU A 201 23.98 11.43 13.51
CA GLU A 201 24.40 12.13 14.72
C GLU A 201 25.44 11.32 15.52
N GLU A 202 25.19 10.03 15.71
CA GLU A 202 26.12 9.15 16.43
C GLU A 202 27.42 8.93 15.66
N SER A 203 27.35 8.79 14.33
CA SER A 203 28.56 8.70 13.50
C SER A 203 29.40 9.97 13.60
N LYS A 204 28.76 11.14 13.63
CA LYS A 204 29.42 12.43 13.83
C LYS A 204 30.07 12.50 15.22
N ARG A 205 29.35 12.11 16.26
CA ARG A 205 29.86 12.10 17.65
C ARG A 205 31.10 11.22 17.81
N VAL A 206 31.17 10.08 17.14
CA VAL A 206 32.36 9.21 17.16
C VAL A 206 33.55 9.91 16.49
N MET A 207 33.33 10.61 15.38
CA MET A 207 34.38 11.34 14.67
C MET A 207 34.90 12.55 15.46
N GLU A 208 34.07 13.17 16.32
CA GLU A 208 34.45 14.30 17.18
C GLU A 208 35.25 13.89 18.43
N GLN A 209 35.45 12.59 18.69
CA GLN A 209 36.21 12.13 19.86
C GLN A 209 37.71 12.45 19.71
N ASN A 210 38.33 12.85 20.82
CA ASN A 210 39.77 13.05 20.88
C ASN A 210 40.50 11.71 20.65
N LEU A 211 41.39 11.67 19.65
CA LEU A 211 42.17 10.48 19.31
C LEU A 211 43.30 10.14 20.32
N ALA A 212 43.44 10.90 21.40
CA ALA A 212 44.27 10.51 22.54
C ALA A 212 43.78 9.20 23.18
N GLU A 213 42.49 8.89 23.06
CA GLU A 213 41.91 7.60 23.43
C GLU A 213 41.39 6.86 22.18
N PRO A 214 41.32 5.52 22.21
CA PRO A 214 40.73 4.76 21.12
C PRO A 214 39.28 5.19 20.87
N LEU A 215 38.97 5.51 19.61
CA LEU A 215 37.62 5.87 19.17
C LEU A 215 36.64 4.75 19.52
N LYS A 216 35.54 5.10 20.18
CA LYS A 216 34.53 4.13 20.60
C LYS A 216 33.66 3.71 19.41
N PRO A 217 33.29 2.43 19.31
CA PRO A 217 32.41 1.95 18.25
C PRO A 217 31.01 2.56 18.40
N LEU A 218 30.36 2.73 17.25
CA LEU A 218 28.97 3.13 17.09
C LEU A 218 28.03 2.02 17.55
N GLU A 219 27.16 2.32 18.51
CA GLU A 219 26.08 1.42 18.93
C GLU A 219 24.74 2.03 18.54
N ILE A 220 24.08 1.44 17.52
CA ILE A 220 22.75 1.87 17.08
C ILE A 220 21.80 0.68 16.97
N ASP A 221 20.57 0.88 17.43
CA ASP A 221 19.51 -0.13 17.37
C ASP A 221 18.48 0.20 16.27
N ALA A 222 18.86 0.03 15.02
CA ALA A 222 18.08 0.49 13.86
C ALA A 222 17.64 -0.63 12.92
N GLU A 223 17.12 -0.29 11.74
CA GLU A 223 16.87 -1.20 10.64
C GLU A 223 18.15 -1.92 10.20
N LYS A 224 17.98 -3.09 9.57
CA LYS A 224 19.10 -3.97 9.20
C LYS A 224 20.17 -3.26 8.37
N GLU A 225 19.78 -2.44 7.39
CA GLU A 225 20.75 -1.70 6.55
C GLU A 225 21.57 -0.70 7.36
N LEU A 226 20.96 -0.01 8.33
CA LEU A 226 21.66 0.93 9.19
C LEU A 226 22.60 0.20 10.16
N ILE A 227 22.20 -0.96 10.68
CA ILE A 227 23.08 -1.83 11.48
C ILE A 227 24.27 -2.30 10.63
N GLU A 228 24.05 -2.69 9.38
CA GLU A 228 25.11 -3.11 8.46
C GLU A 228 26.08 -1.96 8.15
N ALA A 229 25.55 -0.75 7.91
CA ALA A 229 26.35 0.46 7.76
C ALA A 229 27.16 0.78 9.04
N SER A 230 26.55 0.65 10.22
CA SER A 230 27.23 0.80 11.52
C SER A 230 28.38 -0.18 11.69
N ASN A 231 28.18 -1.45 11.34
CA ASN A 231 29.24 -2.46 11.42
C ASN A 231 30.42 -2.14 10.48
N MET A 232 30.13 -1.64 9.27
CA MET A 232 31.17 -1.22 8.33
C MET A 232 31.93 0.00 8.85
N PHE A 233 31.21 0.97 9.42
CA PHE A 233 31.80 2.13 10.08
C PHE A 233 32.68 1.70 11.27
N ASN A 234 32.20 0.79 12.13
CA ASN A 234 32.96 0.25 13.26
C ASN A 234 34.23 -0.49 12.82
N SER A 235 34.18 -1.22 11.70
CA SER A 235 35.38 -1.84 11.13
C SER A 235 36.41 -0.79 10.69
N PHE A 236 35.96 0.32 10.11
CA PHE A 236 36.82 1.44 9.74
C PHE A 236 37.43 2.12 10.97
N ILE A 237 36.62 2.42 11.99
CA ILE A 237 37.09 2.97 13.28
C ILE A 237 38.15 2.07 13.92
N ASN A 238 37.95 0.76 13.90
CA ASN A 238 38.95 -0.18 14.43
C ASN A 238 40.27 -0.13 13.64
N LYS A 239 40.24 0.03 12.32
CA LYS A 239 41.46 0.20 11.50
C LYS A 239 42.18 1.49 11.84
N ILE A 240 41.47 2.59 12.09
CA ILE A 240 42.07 3.85 12.56
C ILE A 240 42.73 3.64 13.92
N ASN A 241 42.03 3.04 14.88
CA ASN A 241 42.57 2.77 16.21
C ASN A 241 43.86 1.93 16.16
N LEU A 242 43.89 0.90 15.29
CA LEU A 242 45.09 0.10 15.06
C LEU A 242 46.22 0.91 14.44
N ALA A 243 45.94 1.71 13.41
CA ALA A 243 46.95 2.55 12.76
C ALA A 243 47.57 3.57 13.72
N ILE A 244 46.77 4.20 14.58
CA ILE A 244 47.25 5.15 15.60
C ILE A 244 48.12 4.43 16.63
N LYS A 245 47.68 3.25 17.10
CA LYS A 245 48.45 2.44 18.04
C LYS A 245 49.81 2.04 17.46
N ASP A 246 49.83 1.54 16.23
CA ASP A 246 51.06 1.11 15.57
C ASP A 246 51.98 2.30 15.27
N SER A 247 51.42 3.44 14.87
CA SER A 247 52.17 4.69 14.68
C SER A 247 52.80 5.18 15.98
N ASN A 248 52.06 5.17 17.10
CA ASN A 248 52.60 5.56 18.41
C ASN A 248 53.72 4.61 18.86
N ASN A 249 53.55 3.29 18.65
CA ASN A 249 54.60 2.31 18.96
C ASN A 249 55.86 2.53 18.11
N ALA A 250 55.69 2.77 16.81
CA ALA A 250 56.79 3.05 15.88
C ALA A 250 57.53 4.34 16.25
N LEU A 251 56.80 5.38 16.69
CA LEU A 251 57.36 6.65 17.13
C LEU A 251 58.24 6.47 18.37
N ILE A 252 57.76 5.75 19.38
CA ILE A 252 58.54 5.44 20.60
C ILE A 252 59.79 4.61 20.26
N GLN A 253 59.66 3.59 19.41
CA GLN A 253 60.80 2.78 18.99
C GLN A 253 61.83 3.59 18.19
N SER A 254 61.37 4.46 17.29
CA SER A 254 62.20 5.34 16.49
C SER A 254 62.99 6.32 17.36
N GLN A 255 62.34 6.95 18.35
CA GLN A 255 63.00 7.81 19.33
C GLN A 255 64.07 7.06 20.15
N ASN A 256 63.73 5.87 20.66
CA ASN A 256 64.67 5.05 21.43
C ASN A 256 65.88 4.59 20.58
N ALA A 257 65.65 4.22 19.31
CA ALA A 257 66.72 3.84 18.40
C ALA A 257 67.61 5.03 18.05
N SER A 258 67.01 6.21 17.82
CA SER A 258 67.73 7.47 17.58
C SER A 258 68.68 7.79 18.73
N TYR A 259 68.22 7.71 19.99
CA TYR A 259 69.04 7.96 21.17
C TYR A 259 70.23 7.00 21.28
N LYS A 260 70.00 5.70 21.02
CA LYS A 260 71.08 4.69 21.04
C LYS A 260 72.11 4.89 19.94
N LEU A 261 71.67 5.32 18.74
CA LEU A 261 72.61 5.62 17.66
C LEU A 261 73.44 6.86 17.96
N GLU A 262 72.86 7.88 18.61
CA GLU A 262 73.60 9.05 19.07
C GLU A 262 74.67 8.67 20.11
N GLU A 263 74.32 7.83 21.09
CA GLU A 263 75.27 7.28 22.05
C GLU A 263 76.39 6.50 21.34
N LEU A 264 76.04 5.64 20.39
CA LEU A 264 77.00 4.86 19.62
C LEU A 264 77.92 5.73 18.75
N THR A 265 77.42 6.79 18.14
CA THR A 265 78.23 7.74 17.37
C THR A 265 79.27 8.42 18.26
N ASN A 266 78.88 8.84 19.47
CA ASN A 266 79.83 9.39 20.44
C ASN A 266 80.90 8.37 20.84
N GLU A 267 80.54 7.08 21.00
CA GLU A 267 81.52 6.02 21.27
C GLU A 267 82.49 5.80 20.09
N PHE A 268 82.00 5.85 18.84
CA PHE A 268 82.87 5.77 17.67
C PHE A 268 83.88 6.92 17.65
N ASP A 269 83.43 8.14 17.90
CA ASP A 269 84.28 9.34 18.02
C ASP A 269 85.39 9.14 19.07
N GLU A 270 85.04 8.64 20.26
CA GLU A 270 86.02 8.37 21.33
C GLU A 270 87.06 7.31 20.91
N ILE A 271 86.61 6.20 20.31
CA ILE A 271 87.47 5.09 19.87
C ILE A 271 88.38 5.53 18.71
N LEU A 272 87.85 6.28 17.75
CA LEU A 272 88.60 6.82 16.61
C LEU A 272 89.69 7.81 17.08
N ASN A 273 89.38 8.66 18.06
CA ASN A 273 90.35 9.57 18.66
C ASN A 273 91.48 8.83 19.42
N ALA A 274 91.18 7.68 20.03
CA ALA A 274 92.17 6.84 20.71
C ALA A 274 93.07 6.04 19.74
N LEU A 275 92.52 5.64 18.59
CA LEU A 275 93.24 4.96 17.51
C LEU A 275 94.04 5.98 16.66
N ARG A 276 95.22 6.38 17.14
CA ARG A 276 96.09 7.39 16.47
C ARG A 276 96.66 6.96 15.10
N ASP A 277 96.48 5.71 14.67
CA ASP A 277 97.02 5.17 13.41
C ASP A 277 95.92 4.75 12.42
N LYS A 278 96.08 5.17 11.15
CA LYS A 278 95.23 4.77 10.02
C LYS A 278 95.47 3.31 9.64
N ASN A 279 94.79 2.40 10.32
CA ASN A 279 94.71 0.98 9.96
C ASN A 279 93.33 0.65 9.35
N GLU A 280 93.19 -0.58 8.84
CA GLU A 280 91.95 -1.09 8.23
C GLU A 280 90.74 -0.99 9.18
N LEU A 281 90.96 -1.17 10.48
CA LEU A 281 89.93 -1.07 11.52
C LEU A 281 89.39 0.37 11.68
N SER A 282 90.25 1.40 11.64
CA SER A 282 89.82 2.81 11.69
C SER A 282 88.96 3.17 10.47
N ASN A 283 89.28 2.67 9.28
CA ASN A 283 88.45 2.87 8.09
C ASN A 283 87.07 2.20 8.23
N HIS A 284 87.00 1.00 8.81
CA HIS A 284 85.73 0.34 9.10
C HIS A 284 84.91 1.08 10.16
N LEU A 285 85.55 1.60 11.21
CA LEU A 285 84.90 2.39 12.26
C LEU A 285 84.33 3.70 11.71
N ASN A 286 85.10 4.48 10.94
CA ASN A 286 84.60 5.69 10.26
C ASN A 286 83.36 5.37 9.40
N ARG A 287 83.41 4.27 8.64
CA ARG A 287 82.28 3.87 7.79
C ARG A 287 81.07 3.41 8.60
N SER A 288 81.28 2.77 9.75
CA SER A 288 80.20 2.40 10.67
C SER A 288 79.58 3.62 11.35
N GLU A 289 80.39 4.62 11.70
CA GLU A 289 79.96 5.91 12.22
C GLU A 289 79.11 6.67 11.18
N ASP A 290 79.59 6.80 9.94
CA ASP A 290 78.84 7.41 8.83
C ASP A 290 77.45 6.77 8.67
N ILE A 291 77.40 5.43 8.71
CA ILE A 291 76.13 4.68 8.63
C ILE A 291 75.25 4.94 9.86
N ALA A 292 75.83 5.03 11.05
CA ALA A 292 75.08 5.32 12.28
C ALA A 292 74.47 6.74 12.25
N ILE A 293 75.25 7.74 11.79
CA ILE A 293 74.79 9.12 11.59
C ILE A 293 73.67 9.16 10.54
N GLU A 294 73.87 8.56 9.38
CA GLU A 294 72.85 8.53 8.30
C GLU A 294 71.57 7.85 8.80
N THR A 295 71.69 6.73 9.53
CA THR A 295 70.54 6.01 10.08
C THR A 295 69.82 6.84 11.15
N HIS A 296 70.56 7.55 12.00
CA HIS A 296 70.00 8.45 13.01
C HIS A 296 69.21 9.59 12.35
N GLU A 297 69.78 10.24 11.33
CA GLU A 297 69.08 11.29 10.56
C GLU A 297 67.79 10.78 9.90
N GLN A 298 67.85 9.58 9.29
CA GLN A 298 66.68 8.95 8.68
C GLN A 298 65.59 8.62 9.72
N LEU A 299 65.97 8.20 10.93
CA LEU A 299 65.03 7.94 12.03
C LEU A 299 64.40 9.22 12.56
N ILE A 300 65.15 10.32 12.67
CA ILE A 300 64.58 11.64 13.01
C ILE A 300 63.53 12.04 11.97
N PHE A 301 63.86 11.91 10.68
CA PHE A 301 62.93 12.22 9.60
C PHE A 301 61.66 11.35 9.65
N SER A 302 61.81 10.04 9.90
CA SER A 302 60.68 9.12 10.05
C SER A 302 59.81 9.48 11.26
N THR A 303 60.42 9.83 12.40
CA THR A 303 59.73 10.28 13.61
C THR A 303 58.87 11.50 13.32
N LYS A 304 59.42 12.50 12.62
CA LYS A 304 58.69 13.70 12.22
C LYS A 304 57.52 13.39 11.29
N ARG A 305 57.68 12.45 10.34
CA ARG A 305 56.58 12.00 9.48
C ARG A 305 55.47 11.27 10.24
N LEU A 306 55.82 10.46 11.24
CA LEU A 306 54.83 9.80 12.10
C LEU A 306 54.07 10.81 12.97
N GLU A 307 54.73 11.87 13.43
CA GLU A 307 54.06 12.99 14.11
C GLU A 307 53.13 13.77 13.18
N GLU A 308 53.53 14.00 11.93
CA GLU A 308 52.68 14.62 10.91
C GLU A 308 51.46 13.75 10.59
N LEU A 309 51.65 12.43 10.43
CA LEU A 309 50.55 11.48 10.22
C LEU A 309 49.57 11.51 11.40
N LYS A 310 50.08 11.50 12.64
CA LYS A 310 49.26 11.64 13.85
C LYS A 310 48.43 12.94 13.81
N LYS A 311 49.05 14.06 13.48
CA LYS A 311 48.36 15.36 13.36
C LYS A 311 47.30 15.37 12.25
N GLU A 312 47.56 14.73 11.11
CA GLU A 312 46.57 14.64 10.03
C GLU A 312 45.40 13.73 10.41
N LEU A 313 45.65 12.63 11.12
CA LEU A 313 44.59 11.78 11.69
C LEU A 313 43.77 12.55 12.74
N GLU A 314 44.41 13.40 13.55
CA GLU A 314 43.74 14.31 14.49
C GLU A 314 42.91 15.39 13.77
N LYS A 315 43.40 15.93 12.65
CA LYS A 315 42.65 16.90 11.84
C LYS A 315 41.45 16.30 11.13
N ILE A 316 41.53 15.04 10.66
CA ILE A 316 40.38 14.38 10.03
C ILE A 316 39.19 14.32 11.00
N ALA A 317 39.45 14.17 12.31
CA ALA A 317 38.44 14.27 13.35
C ALA A 317 37.90 15.72 13.50
N SER A 318 38.77 16.74 13.49
CA SER A 318 38.36 18.13 13.72
C SER A 318 37.71 18.84 12.51
N THR A 319 38.09 18.51 11.27
CA THR A 319 37.62 19.22 10.05
C THR A 319 36.13 18.98 9.76
N LEU A 320 35.50 18.01 10.44
CA LEU A 320 34.06 17.76 10.36
C LEU A 320 33.23 18.63 11.32
N GLU A 321 33.86 19.42 12.20
CA GLU A 321 33.22 20.41 13.06
C GLU A 321 32.86 21.72 12.31
N GLU A 322 33.66 22.13 11.31
CA GLU A 322 33.55 23.46 10.68
C GLU A 322 32.44 23.58 9.63
N ASN A 323 31.89 22.48 9.13
CA ASN A 323 30.75 22.50 8.18
C ASN A 323 29.39 22.59 8.89
N LYS A 324 29.32 23.43 9.93
CA LYS A 324 28.10 23.73 10.71
C LYS A 324 27.07 24.52 9.91
#